data_AF-A0A922EKN9-F1
#
_entry.id   AF-A0A922EKN9-F1
#
_cell.length_a   1.000
_cell.length_b   1.000
_cell.length_c   1.000
_cell.angle_alpha   90.00
_cell.angle_beta   90.00
_cell.angle_gamma   90.00
#
_symmetry.space_group_name_H-M   'P 1'
#
loop_
_entity.id
_entity.type
_entity.pdbx_description
1 polymer ?
#
loop_
_entity_poly.entity_id
_entity_poly.type
_entity_poly.pdbx_seq_one_letter_code
_entity_poly.pdbx_strand_id
1 'polypeptide(L)'
;MKLLHFTEVYHFHAMIDMLVKCGYKKGTTLFGYGYDFRQSNRIDKLMEGLKTKLKAAHQASGGRKVNIISHSMGGLLVLCFMSLHNEVFSKYVNKWICIACPFQGAPGCINDSLLTGLQFVEGFESFFFVSRWTMHQLLVECPSIYEMLANPEFNWKKQPEIQVWRKHSTDEETSVDLESYGPIESITLFEEALRDNELNYDGKMVALPFNFEILKWAAGTRQVIYDAKLPDGFCFYNIYGTSFDTPFDVCYGSETSPIEDLSEICHSMPQYSYVDGDGTVPAESAKADGFDAVERVAVAASHRGVLQDKTVFKYVQKWLGVDQKVRKHSKSSRVVDAST
;
A
#
# COMPACT_ATOMS: atom_id res chain seq x y z
N MET A 1 32.48 -19.04 0.00
CA MET A 1 31.25 -18.46 -0.57
C MET A 1 30.53 -17.72 0.54
N LYS A 2 30.64 -16.38 0.61
CA LYS A 2 29.87 -15.58 1.57
C LYS A 2 28.44 -15.49 1.04
N LEU A 3 27.48 -16.11 1.71
CA LEU A 3 26.06 -15.85 1.44
C LEU A 3 25.82 -14.36 1.76
N LEU A 4 25.58 -13.56 0.74
CA LEU A 4 25.02 -12.22 0.92
C LEU A 4 23.62 -12.41 1.51
N HIS A 5 23.44 -11.99 2.76
CA HIS A 5 22.15 -12.04 3.45
C HIS A 5 21.30 -10.88 2.93
N PHE A 6 20.50 -11.12 1.90
CA PHE A 6 19.57 -10.13 1.36
C PHE A 6 18.38 -9.94 2.30
N THR A 7 18.52 -9.05 3.28
CA THR A 7 17.44 -8.63 4.18
C THR A 7 16.28 -7.96 3.44
N GLU A 8 16.56 -7.39 2.26
CA GLU A 8 15.64 -6.75 1.32
C GLU A 8 14.51 -7.66 0.77
N VAL A 9 14.72 -8.99 0.73
CA VAL A 9 13.74 -9.95 0.17
C VAL A 9 12.72 -10.40 1.23
N TYR A 10 12.97 -10.09 2.51
CA TYR A 10 12.14 -10.53 3.62
C TYR A 10 11.07 -9.50 3.99
N HIS A 11 9.84 -9.71 3.51
CA HIS A 11 8.69 -8.83 3.79
C HIS A 11 8.10 -9.06 5.20
N PHE A 12 7.34 -10.15 5.40
CA PHE A 12 6.69 -10.46 6.69
C PHE A 12 7.57 -11.29 7.66
N HIS A 13 8.81 -11.62 7.29
CA HIS A 13 9.64 -12.59 8.02
C HIS A 13 9.82 -12.23 9.50
N ALA A 14 10.24 -10.99 9.80
CA ALA A 14 10.49 -10.54 11.16
C ALA A 14 9.23 -10.59 12.03
N MET A 15 8.08 -10.20 11.47
CA MET A 15 6.78 -10.28 12.14
C MET A 15 6.34 -11.73 12.38
N ILE A 16 6.52 -12.61 11.39
CA ILE A 16 6.21 -14.05 11.53
C ILE A 16 7.06 -14.65 12.64
N ASP A 17 8.36 -14.35 12.68
CA ASP A 17 9.26 -14.85 13.72
C ASP A 17 8.89 -14.32 15.11
N MET A 18 8.48 -13.05 15.20
CA MET A 18 7.93 -12.48 16.42
C MET A 18 6.68 -13.23 16.89
N LEU A 19 5.73 -13.49 15.99
CA LEU A 19 4.49 -14.21 16.32
C LEU A 19 4.77 -15.66 16.74
N VAL A 20 5.70 -16.35 16.07
CA VAL A 20 6.11 -17.71 16.47
C VAL A 20 6.72 -17.71 17.87
N LYS A 21 7.54 -16.72 18.21
CA LYS A 21 8.08 -16.54 19.59
C LYS A 21 6.97 -16.25 20.62
N CYS A 22 5.83 -15.72 20.20
CA CYS A 22 4.63 -15.55 21.03
C CYS A 22 3.77 -16.83 21.14
N GLY A 23 4.21 -17.95 20.55
CA GLY A 23 3.53 -19.24 20.64
C GLY A 23 2.62 -19.57 19.46
N TYR A 24 2.56 -18.72 18.43
CA TYR A 24 1.85 -19.05 17.20
C TYR A 24 2.54 -20.18 16.42
N LYS A 25 1.74 -21.05 15.78
CA LYS A 25 2.24 -22.21 15.01
C LYS A 25 1.84 -22.07 13.56
N LYS A 26 2.84 -22.05 12.65
CA LYS A 26 2.63 -21.99 11.20
C LYS A 26 1.73 -23.14 10.77
N GLY A 27 0.69 -22.86 9.98
CA GLY A 27 -0.26 -23.86 9.49
C GLY A 27 -1.30 -24.35 10.50
N THR A 28 -1.25 -23.91 11.77
CA THR A 28 -2.25 -24.26 12.80
C THR A 28 -2.94 -23.03 13.38
N THR A 29 -2.17 -22.01 13.76
CA THR A 29 -2.72 -20.75 14.30
C THR A 29 -2.15 -19.51 13.62
N LEU A 30 -1.18 -19.69 12.72
CA LEU A 30 -0.60 -18.63 11.89
C LEU A 30 -0.62 -19.04 10.43
N PHE A 31 -1.21 -18.18 9.60
CA PHE A 31 -1.46 -18.46 8.19
C PHE A 31 -1.10 -17.24 7.35
N GLY A 32 -0.46 -17.48 6.20
CA GLY A 32 -0.28 -16.46 5.17
C GLY A 32 -1.35 -16.59 4.08
N TYR A 33 -1.74 -15.46 3.51
CA TYR A 33 -2.56 -15.37 2.31
C TYR A 33 -1.85 -14.48 1.29
N GLY A 34 -1.12 -15.10 0.37
CA GLY A 34 -0.55 -14.42 -0.79
C GLY A 34 -1.54 -14.42 -1.95
N TYR A 35 -1.49 -13.38 -2.78
CA TYR A 35 -2.38 -13.19 -3.91
C TYR A 35 -1.67 -12.48 -5.07
N ASP A 36 -2.29 -12.47 -6.25
CA ASP A 36 -1.78 -11.73 -7.40
C ASP A 36 -2.05 -10.24 -7.20
N PHE A 37 -1.02 -9.49 -6.80
CA PHE A 37 -1.12 -8.06 -6.50
C PHE A 37 -1.39 -7.21 -7.74
N ARG A 38 -1.28 -7.75 -8.95
CA ARG A 38 -1.54 -7.03 -10.20
C ARG A 38 -3.04 -6.87 -10.46
N GLN A 39 -3.84 -7.77 -9.89
CA GLN A 39 -5.28 -7.82 -10.12
C GLN A 39 -6.04 -6.92 -9.16
N SER A 40 -7.29 -6.60 -9.50
CA SER A 40 -8.21 -5.82 -8.65
C SER A 40 -8.37 -6.44 -7.27
N ASN A 41 -8.43 -5.60 -6.23
CA ASN A 41 -8.63 -5.99 -4.85
C ASN A 41 -9.99 -6.67 -4.60
N ARG A 42 -10.94 -6.58 -5.54
CA ARG A 42 -12.27 -7.22 -5.47
C ARG A 42 -12.53 -8.29 -6.52
N ILE A 43 -11.52 -8.76 -7.25
CA ILE A 43 -11.72 -9.83 -8.23
C ILE A 43 -12.15 -11.14 -7.52
N ASP A 44 -13.12 -11.85 -8.11
CA ASP A 44 -13.76 -13.03 -7.51
C ASP A 44 -12.75 -14.07 -7.00
N LYS A 45 -11.68 -14.32 -7.77
CA LYS A 45 -10.62 -15.27 -7.40
C LYS A 45 -9.97 -14.93 -6.06
N LEU A 46 -9.71 -13.64 -5.80
CA LEU A 46 -9.11 -13.17 -4.55
C LEU A 46 -10.12 -13.22 -3.41
N MET A 47 -11.37 -12.86 -3.67
CA MET A 47 -12.43 -12.87 -2.66
C MET A 47 -12.79 -14.28 -2.20
N GLU A 48 -13.02 -15.21 -3.13
CA GLU A 48 -13.32 -16.61 -2.80
C GLU A 48 -12.09 -17.33 -2.22
N GLY A 49 -10.88 -16.96 -2.66
CA GLY A 49 -9.63 -17.42 -2.06
C GLY A 49 -9.52 -17.02 -0.58
N LEU A 50 -9.79 -15.76 -0.24
CA LEU A 50 -9.73 -15.27 1.14
C LEU A 50 -10.82 -15.91 2.01
N LYS A 51 -12.05 -16.02 1.50
CA LYS A 51 -13.15 -16.75 2.16
C LYS A 51 -12.78 -18.19 2.48
N THR A 52 -12.18 -18.90 1.53
CA THR A 52 -11.72 -20.28 1.71
C THR A 52 -10.61 -20.35 2.76
N LYS A 53 -9.67 -19.41 2.72
CA LYS A 53 -8.57 -19.33 3.68
C LYS A 53 -9.05 -19.07 5.11
N LEU A 54 -10.01 -18.16 5.30
CA LEU A 54 -10.60 -17.86 6.61
C LEU A 54 -11.33 -19.07 7.19
N LYS A 55 -12.12 -19.80 6.37
CA LYS A 55 -12.78 -21.05 6.79
C LYS A 55 -11.77 -22.10 7.24
N ALA A 56 -10.72 -22.33 6.45
CA ALA A 56 -9.66 -23.29 6.78
C ALA A 56 -8.92 -22.89 8.06
N ALA A 57 -8.56 -21.62 8.21
CA ALA A 57 -7.89 -21.10 9.40
C ALA A 57 -8.76 -21.23 10.66
N HIS A 58 -10.07 -20.96 10.55
CA HIS A 58 -11.03 -21.14 11.63
C HIS A 58 -11.11 -22.61 12.08
N GLN A 59 -11.24 -23.54 11.13
CA GLN A 59 -11.27 -24.98 11.41
C GLN A 59 -9.97 -25.47 12.07
N ALA A 60 -8.82 -25.15 11.46
CA ALA A 60 -7.51 -25.52 11.99
C ALA A 60 -7.20 -24.91 13.36
N SER A 61 -7.81 -23.77 13.68
CA SER A 61 -7.67 -23.09 14.98
C SER A 61 -8.67 -23.56 16.04
N GLY A 62 -9.41 -24.66 15.80
CA GLY A 62 -10.38 -25.23 16.75
C GLY A 62 -11.68 -24.43 16.84
N GLY A 63 -12.12 -23.83 15.75
CA GLY A 63 -13.37 -23.05 15.69
C GLY A 63 -13.25 -21.62 16.25
N ARG A 64 -12.04 -21.11 16.45
CA ARG A 64 -11.82 -19.72 16.87
C ARG A 64 -11.92 -18.77 15.68
N LYS A 65 -12.45 -17.57 15.89
CA LYS A 65 -12.39 -16.49 14.90
C LYS A 65 -10.92 -16.05 14.69
N VAL A 66 -10.63 -15.55 13.50
CA VAL A 66 -9.30 -15.17 13.02
C VAL A 66 -9.04 -13.68 13.25
N ASN A 67 -7.84 -13.31 13.70
CA ASN A 67 -7.38 -11.92 13.66
C ASN A 67 -6.64 -11.70 12.33
N ILE A 68 -6.99 -10.65 11.60
CA ILE A 68 -6.32 -10.28 10.35
C ILE A 68 -5.24 -9.24 10.64
N ILE A 69 -4.05 -9.44 10.09
CA ILE A 69 -3.00 -8.41 9.97
C ILE A 69 -2.78 -8.18 8.48
N SER A 70 -2.97 -6.95 8.02
CA SER A 70 -2.74 -6.57 6.62
C SER A 70 -1.68 -5.48 6.53
N HIS A 71 -0.98 -5.43 5.40
CA HIS A 71 0.00 -4.39 5.09
C HIS A 71 -0.33 -3.74 3.74
N SER A 72 -0.16 -2.43 3.64
CA SER A 72 -0.29 -1.67 2.39
C SER A 72 -1.62 -1.98 1.70
N MET A 73 -1.61 -2.24 0.39
CA MET A 73 -2.77 -2.60 -0.42
C MET A 73 -3.57 -3.80 0.14
N GLY A 74 -2.97 -4.68 0.94
CA GLY A 74 -3.70 -5.74 1.61
C GLY A 74 -4.83 -5.22 2.52
N GLY A 75 -4.75 -3.97 2.99
CA GLY A 75 -5.86 -3.32 3.69
C GLY A 75 -7.05 -3.02 2.78
N LEU A 76 -6.80 -2.57 1.54
CA LEU A 76 -7.85 -2.34 0.53
C LEU A 76 -8.57 -3.64 0.14
N LEU A 77 -7.83 -4.75 0.04
CA LEU A 77 -8.40 -6.08 -0.16
C LEU A 77 -9.35 -6.47 0.98
N VAL A 78 -8.97 -6.18 2.24
CA VAL A 78 -9.80 -6.47 3.42
C VAL A 78 -11.07 -5.61 3.41
N LEU A 79 -10.99 -4.34 3.01
CA LEU A 79 -12.16 -3.46 2.84
C LEU A 79 -13.12 -4.02 1.78
N CYS A 80 -12.60 -4.40 0.61
CA CYS A 80 -13.40 -5.01 -0.45
C CYS A 80 -14.10 -6.28 0.04
N PHE A 81 -13.36 -7.16 0.72
CA PHE A 81 -13.91 -8.40 1.26
C PHE A 81 -14.96 -8.15 2.35
N MET A 82 -14.74 -7.17 3.22
CA MET A 82 -15.68 -6.80 4.28
C MET A 82 -17.00 -6.28 3.72
N SER A 83 -16.94 -5.48 2.65
CA SER A 83 -18.11 -4.94 1.96
C SER A 83 -18.88 -6.04 1.21
N LEU A 84 -18.19 -6.82 0.37
CA LEU A 84 -18.82 -7.83 -0.50
C LEU A 84 -19.22 -9.12 0.22
N HIS A 85 -18.53 -9.47 1.31
CA HIS A 85 -18.73 -10.72 2.05
C HIS A 85 -18.89 -10.47 3.56
N ASN A 86 -19.67 -9.45 3.93
CA ASN A 86 -19.86 -9.05 5.33
C ASN A 86 -20.26 -10.21 6.26
N GLU A 87 -21.20 -11.07 5.85
CA GLU A 87 -21.61 -12.23 6.67
C GLU A 87 -20.45 -13.17 6.98
N VAL A 88 -19.61 -13.44 5.99
CA VAL A 88 -18.42 -14.28 6.13
C VAL A 88 -17.38 -13.59 7.00
N PHE A 89 -17.13 -12.31 6.77
CA PHE A 89 -16.23 -11.50 7.58
C PHE A 89 -16.66 -11.50 9.05
N SER A 90 -17.91 -11.15 9.34
CA SER A 90 -18.50 -11.14 10.68
C SER A 90 -18.46 -12.51 11.36
N LYS A 91 -18.66 -13.58 10.59
CA LYS A 91 -18.62 -14.96 11.11
C LYS A 91 -17.21 -15.40 11.49
N TYR A 92 -16.21 -15.13 10.66
CA TYR A 92 -14.88 -15.72 10.80
C TYR A 92 -13.82 -14.79 11.36
N VAL A 93 -14.01 -13.47 11.31
CA VAL A 93 -13.01 -12.48 11.71
C VAL A 93 -13.36 -11.88 13.07
N ASN A 94 -12.35 -11.77 13.92
CA ASN A 94 -12.46 -11.26 15.28
C ASN A 94 -11.99 -9.80 15.39
N LYS A 95 -10.84 -9.51 14.78
CA LYS A 95 -10.17 -8.20 14.82
C LYS A 95 -9.37 -7.98 13.55
N TRP A 96 -9.11 -6.73 13.24
CA TRP A 96 -8.24 -6.35 12.13
C TRP A 96 -7.21 -5.32 12.57
N ILE A 97 -5.95 -5.62 12.31
CA ILE A 97 -4.81 -4.71 12.47
C ILE A 97 -4.33 -4.36 11.05
N CYS A 98 -4.50 -3.10 10.67
CA CYS A 98 -4.05 -2.59 9.39
C CYS A 98 -2.74 -1.81 9.55
N ILE A 99 -1.79 -2.02 8.65
CA ILE A 99 -0.46 -1.40 8.70
C ILE A 99 -0.18 -0.72 7.36
N ALA A 100 0.06 0.59 7.39
CA ALA A 100 0.48 1.41 6.24
C ALA A 100 -0.45 1.29 5.01
N CYS A 101 -1.76 1.15 5.20
CA CYS A 101 -2.69 1.01 4.08
C CYS A 101 -2.97 2.36 3.41
N PRO A 102 -2.88 2.47 2.08
CA PRO A 102 -3.22 3.70 1.35
C PRO A 102 -4.73 3.87 1.20
N PHE A 103 -5.45 4.11 2.31
CA PHE A 103 -6.93 4.21 2.30
C PHE A 103 -7.45 5.23 1.28
N GLN A 104 -6.74 6.33 1.08
CA GLN A 104 -7.10 7.39 0.14
C GLN A 104 -6.19 7.42 -1.10
N GLY A 105 -5.33 6.42 -1.27
CA GLY A 105 -4.34 6.34 -2.35
C GLY A 105 -2.95 6.83 -1.96
N ALA A 106 -2.01 6.70 -2.90
CA ALA A 106 -0.61 7.07 -2.76
C ALA A 106 -0.18 7.91 -3.99
N PRO A 107 -0.64 9.17 -4.10
CA PRO A 107 -0.61 9.95 -5.34
C PRO A 107 0.74 9.95 -6.05
N GLY A 108 1.80 10.41 -5.36
CA GLY A 108 3.10 10.59 -6.00
C GLY A 108 3.63 9.29 -6.60
N CYS A 109 3.67 8.21 -5.81
CA CYS A 109 4.16 6.92 -6.29
C CYS A 109 3.27 6.31 -7.40
N ILE A 110 1.95 6.47 -7.34
CA ILE A 110 1.02 5.84 -8.29
C ILE A 110 0.95 6.61 -9.60
N ASN A 111 0.89 7.93 -9.56
CA ASN A 111 0.94 8.77 -10.76
C ASN A 111 2.25 8.53 -11.53
N ASP A 112 3.37 8.44 -10.80
CA ASP A 112 4.67 8.14 -11.36
C ASP A 112 4.75 6.74 -11.98
N SER A 113 4.24 5.74 -11.26
CA SER A 113 4.17 4.35 -11.74
C SER A 113 3.40 4.19 -13.06
N LEU A 114 2.36 5.00 -13.27
CA LEU A 114 1.54 4.98 -14.48
C LEU A 114 2.14 5.76 -15.66
N LEU A 115 2.93 6.79 -15.41
CA LEU A 115 3.47 7.65 -16.48
C LEU A 115 4.84 7.17 -16.93
N THR A 116 5.74 6.91 -15.99
CA THR A 116 7.15 6.68 -16.29
C THR A 116 7.70 5.44 -15.59
N GLY A 117 6.90 4.82 -14.70
CA GLY A 117 7.25 3.68 -13.86
C GLY A 117 7.77 4.12 -12.49
N LEU A 118 8.11 3.20 -11.59
CA LEU A 118 8.72 3.54 -10.30
C LEU A 118 9.93 2.65 -10.03
N GLN A 119 11.01 3.23 -9.53
CA GLN A 119 12.14 2.45 -9.03
C GLN A 119 12.09 2.44 -7.50
N PHE A 120 11.64 1.31 -6.93
CA PHE A 120 11.45 1.16 -5.47
C PHE A 120 12.77 1.09 -4.68
N VAL A 121 13.93 1.24 -5.32
CA VAL A 121 15.26 1.13 -4.71
C VAL A 121 16.15 2.25 -5.25
N GLU A 122 16.46 3.23 -4.41
CA GLU A 122 17.45 4.26 -4.73
C GLU A 122 18.89 3.78 -4.44
N GLY A 123 19.86 4.30 -5.19
CA GLY A 123 21.29 4.04 -4.96
C GLY A 123 21.87 2.84 -5.72
N PHE A 124 23.04 2.35 -5.30
CA PHE A 124 23.82 1.29 -5.99
C PHE A 124 23.07 -0.04 -6.18
N GLU A 125 21.99 -0.26 -5.45
CA GLU A 125 21.14 -1.46 -5.55
C GLU A 125 20.17 -1.41 -6.74
N SER A 126 19.91 -0.22 -7.31
CA SER A 126 19.12 -0.01 -8.54
C SER A 126 19.66 -0.79 -9.75
N PHE A 127 20.96 -1.09 -9.77
CA PHE A 127 21.64 -1.87 -10.82
C PHE A 127 21.24 -3.36 -10.87
N PHE A 128 20.58 -3.87 -9.82
CA PHE A 128 20.17 -5.27 -9.74
C PHE A 128 18.68 -5.52 -10.03
N PHE A 129 17.90 -4.47 -10.35
CA PHE A 129 16.44 -4.56 -10.47
C PHE A 129 15.88 -4.03 -11.79
N VAL A 130 14.65 -4.47 -12.06
CA VAL A 130 13.82 -4.14 -13.23
C VAL A 130 13.89 -2.64 -13.54
N SER A 131 14.17 -2.29 -14.79
CA SER A 131 14.24 -0.88 -15.22
C SER A 131 12.91 -0.18 -14.94
N ARG A 132 12.96 1.13 -14.72
CA ARG A 132 11.77 1.96 -14.49
C ARG A 132 10.74 1.79 -15.61
N TRP A 133 11.20 1.79 -16.87
CA TRP A 133 10.35 1.56 -18.04
C TRP A 133 9.74 0.15 -18.07
N THR A 134 10.50 -0.88 -17.69
CA THR A 134 9.94 -2.24 -17.59
C THR A 134 8.90 -2.33 -16.47
N MET A 135 9.08 -1.58 -15.37
CA MET A 135 8.08 -1.48 -14.32
C MET A 135 6.82 -0.79 -14.82
N HIS A 136 6.95 0.34 -15.53
CA HIS A 136 5.83 1.00 -16.22
C HIS A 136 5.03 0.02 -17.08
N GLN A 137 5.71 -0.70 -17.98
CA GLN A 137 5.08 -1.67 -18.89
C GLN A 137 4.38 -2.82 -18.15
N LEU A 138 4.83 -3.18 -16.95
CA LEU A 138 4.16 -4.16 -16.10
C LEU A 138 2.91 -3.57 -15.43
N LEU A 139 2.98 -2.32 -14.97
CA LEU A 139 2.01 -1.71 -14.06
C LEU A 139 0.86 -0.99 -14.77
N VAL A 140 1.05 -0.49 -15.99
CA VAL A 140 0.05 0.31 -16.72
C VAL A 140 -1.27 -0.44 -16.98
N GLU A 141 -1.24 -1.78 -17.00
CA GLU A 141 -2.41 -2.67 -17.15
C GLU A 141 -2.80 -3.39 -15.86
N CYS A 142 -2.27 -2.98 -14.69
CA CYS A 142 -2.60 -3.60 -13.40
C CYS A 142 -3.75 -2.86 -12.72
N PRO A 143 -4.96 -3.45 -12.56
CA PRO A 143 -6.06 -2.77 -11.85
C PRO A 143 -5.76 -2.29 -10.45
N SER A 144 -4.85 -2.98 -9.74
CA SER A 144 -4.44 -2.56 -8.40
C SER A 144 -3.80 -1.17 -8.35
N ILE A 145 -3.10 -0.76 -9.40
CA ILE A 145 -2.44 0.54 -9.48
C ILE A 145 -3.48 1.65 -9.58
N TYR A 146 -4.49 1.47 -10.45
CA TYR A 146 -5.62 2.38 -10.59
C TYR A 146 -6.43 2.48 -9.30
N GLU A 147 -6.59 1.38 -8.56
CA GLU A 147 -7.28 1.37 -7.27
C GLU A 147 -6.56 2.15 -6.17
N MET A 148 -5.26 2.46 -6.34
CA MET A 148 -4.45 3.25 -5.42
C MET A 148 -4.21 4.69 -5.87
N LEU A 149 -4.81 5.12 -6.98
CA LEU A 149 -4.84 6.54 -7.37
C LEU A 149 -5.39 7.42 -6.24
N ALA A 150 -4.97 8.67 -6.24
CA ALA A 150 -5.50 9.66 -5.30
C ALA A 150 -7.02 9.70 -5.38
N ASN A 151 -7.65 9.66 -4.21
CA ASN A 151 -9.09 9.75 -4.15
C ASN A 151 -9.56 11.19 -4.48
N PRO A 152 -10.31 11.40 -5.57
CA PRO A 152 -10.82 12.73 -5.92
C PRO A 152 -11.90 13.23 -4.95
N GLU A 153 -12.59 12.33 -4.24
CA GLU A 153 -13.66 12.70 -3.30
C GLU A 153 -13.14 12.88 -1.86
N PHE A 154 -11.87 12.56 -1.61
CA PHE A 154 -11.26 12.78 -0.30
C PHE A 154 -10.86 14.25 -0.16
N ASN A 155 -11.22 14.83 0.98
CA ASN A 155 -10.87 16.21 1.31
C ASN A 155 -9.43 16.29 1.83
N TRP A 156 -8.47 16.19 0.91
CA TRP A 156 -7.05 16.37 1.22
C TRP A 156 -6.78 17.78 1.76
N LYS A 157 -5.89 17.91 2.75
CA LYS A 157 -5.42 19.24 3.22
C LYS A 157 -4.83 20.09 2.09
N LYS A 158 -4.10 19.43 1.19
CA LYS A 158 -3.62 19.97 -0.07
C LYS A 158 -3.96 18.92 -1.14
N GLN A 159 -4.61 19.31 -2.21
CA GLN A 159 -4.89 18.38 -3.31
C GLN A 159 -3.56 17.92 -3.94
N PRO A 160 -3.35 16.60 -4.15
CA PRO A 160 -2.19 16.12 -4.88
C PRO A 160 -2.32 16.45 -6.36
N GLU A 161 -1.24 16.94 -6.96
CA GLU A 161 -1.22 17.39 -8.35
C GLU A 161 -0.13 16.68 -9.17
N ILE A 162 -0.39 16.53 -10.46
CA ILE A 162 0.67 16.32 -11.46
C ILE A 162 0.95 17.67 -12.10
N GLN A 163 2.22 18.06 -12.14
CA GLN A 163 2.68 19.32 -12.69
C GLN A 163 3.51 19.06 -13.94
N VAL A 164 3.34 19.89 -14.97
CA VAL A 164 4.08 19.74 -16.22
C VAL A 164 4.53 21.12 -16.68
N TRP A 165 5.82 21.30 -16.88
CA TRP A 165 6.36 22.47 -17.58
C TRP A 165 6.06 22.31 -19.06
N ARG A 166 5.15 23.11 -19.59
CA ARG A 166 4.64 23.00 -20.97
C ARG A 166 5.19 24.13 -21.81
N LYS A 167 5.64 23.78 -23.02
CA LYS A 167 6.03 24.76 -24.03
C LYS A 167 4.83 25.06 -24.91
N HIS A 168 4.47 26.33 -25.02
CA HIS A 168 3.48 26.80 -25.97
C HIS A 168 4.19 27.63 -27.04
N SER A 169 4.11 27.20 -28.28
CA SER A 169 4.57 27.98 -29.43
C SER A 169 3.34 28.51 -30.17
N THR A 170 3.16 29.83 -30.12
CA THR A 170 2.25 30.54 -31.04
C THR A 170 3.08 31.10 -32.18
N ASP A 171 2.44 31.49 -33.30
CA ASP A 171 3.12 31.99 -34.52
C ASP A 171 4.06 33.20 -34.26
N GLU A 172 3.96 33.86 -33.11
CA GLU A 172 4.73 35.07 -32.78
C GLU A 172 5.56 34.97 -31.48
N GLU A 173 5.28 34.02 -30.57
CA GLU A 173 6.00 33.91 -29.29
C GLU A 173 5.99 32.48 -28.71
N THR A 174 7.08 32.12 -28.01
CA THR A 174 7.19 30.88 -27.24
C THR A 174 7.10 31.20 -25.75
N SER A 175 6.10 30.65 -25.05
CA SER A 175 6.00 30.70 -23.59
C SER A 175 6.25 29.33 -22.97
N VAL A 176 6.68 29.35 -21.71
CA VAL A 176 6.83 28.14 -20.90
C VAL A 176 6.06 28.35 -19.61
N ASP A 177 5.04 27.53 -19.40
CA ASP A 177 4.10 27.67 -18.29
C ASP A 177 4.04 26.37 -17.50
N LEU A 178 3.88 26.46 -16.17
CA LEU A 178 3.69 25.30 -15.31
C LEU A 178 2.21 24.99 -15.18
N GLU A 179 1.76 23.93 -15.86
CA GLU A 179 0.39 23.43 -15.77
C GLU A 179 0.25 22.46 -14.59
N SER A 180 -0.87 22.53 -13.87
CA SER A 180 -1.22 21.64 -12.74
C SER A 180 -2.48 20.85 -13.07
N TYR A 181 -2.44 19.55 -12.78
CA TYR A 181 -3.52 18.59 -13.01
C TYR A 181 -3.87 17.91 -11.69
N GLY A 182 -5.09 18.17 -11.18
CA GLY A 182 -5.61 17.48 -9.99
C GLY A 182 -6.01 16.02 -10.26
N PRO A 183 -6.58 15.32 -9.26
CA PRO A 183 -6.94 13.90 -9.41
C PRO A 183 -7.92 13.61 -10.55
N ILE A 184 -8.81 14.55 -10.90
CA ILE A 184 -9.77 14.36 -12.01
C ILE A 184 -9.12 14.78 -13.34
N GLU A 185 -8.45 15.92 -13.36
CA GLU A 185 -7.81 16.50 -14.54
C GLU A 185 -6.65 15.61 -15.06
N SER A 186 -5.97 14.90 -14.15
CA SER A 186 -4.91 13.95 -14.48
C SER A 186 -5.35 12.81 -15.40
N ILE A 187 -6.65 12.50 -15.48
CA ILE A 187 -7.16 11.45 -16.39
C ILE A 187 -6.85 11.81 -17.84
N THR A 188 -7.12 13.06 -18.24
CA THR A 188 -6.81 13.55 -19.59
C THR A 188 -5.31 13.57 -19.83
N LEU A 189 -4.52 13.92 -18.80
CA LEU A 189 -3.06 13.87 -18.88
C LEU A 189 -2.54 12.45 -19.14
N PHE A 190 -3.08 11.43 -18.44
CA PHE A 190 -2.68 10.04 -18.66
C PHE A 190 -3.04 9.56 -20.07
N GLU A 191 -4.23 9.91 -20.57
CA GLU A 191 -4.65 9.59 -21.93
C GLU A 191 -3.65 10.12 -22.96
N GLU A 192 -3.32 11.41 -22.87
CA GLU A 192 -2.39 12.06 -23.81
C GLU A 192 -0.95 11.56 -23.67
N ALA A 193 -0.48 11.37 -22.43
CA ALA A 193 0.89 10.90 -22.19
C ALA A 193 1.10 9.45 -22.66
N LEU A 194 0.07 8.60 -22.62
CA LEU A 194 0.15 7.19 -22.96
C LEU A 194 -0.42 6.85 -24.35
N ARG A 195 -0.86 7.84 -25.14
CA ARG A 195 -1.53 7.58 -26.42
C ARG A 195 -0.68 6.79 -27.41
N ASP A 196 0.64 6.98 -27.38
CA ASP A 196 1.64 6.33 -28.25
C ASP A 196 2.46 5.27 -27.47
N ASN A 197 2.01 4.86 -26.27
CA ASN A 197 2.74 3.92 -25.43
C ASN A 197 2.66 2.49 -25.99
N GLU A 198 3.81 1.86 -26.21
CA GLU A 198 3.91 0.52 -26.78
C GLU A 198 4.96 -0.36 -26.06
N LEU A 199 4.73 -1.68 -26.10
CA LEU A 199 5.65 -2.72 -25.66
C LEU A 199 6.12 -3.54 -26.87
N ASN A 200 7.44 -3.64 -27.05
CA ASN A 200 8.02 -4.60 -27.99
C ASN A 200 8.14 -5.98 -27.35
N TYR A 201 7.36 -6.94 -27.84
CA TYR A 201 7.42 -8.34 -27.44
C TYR A 201 7.74 -9.22 -28.65
N ASP A 202 8.93 -9.83 -28.65
CA ASP A 202 9.43 -10.67 -29.75
C ASP A 202 9.35 -10.01 -31.14
N GLY A 203 9.67 -8.71 -31.22
CA GLY A 203 9.64 -7.94 -32.46
C GLY A 203 8.24 -7.47 -32.88
N LYS A 204 7.21 -7.72 -32.06
CA LYS A 204 5.85 -7.20 -32.26
C LYS A 204 5.61 -6.04 -31.30
N MET A 205 5.16 -4.92 -31.84
CA MET A 205 4.68 -3.80 -31.05
C MET A 205 3.27 -4.09 -30.55
N VAL A 206 3.06 -3.93 -29.25
CA VAL A 206 1.78 -4.09 -28.55
C VAL A 206 1.44 -2.75 -27.92
N ALA A 207 0.36 -2.11 -28.35
CA ALA A 207 -0.11 -0.87 -27.75
C ALA A 207 -0.55 -1.10 -26.31
N LEU A 208 -0.13 -0.20 -25.41
CA LEU A 208 -0.48 -0.18 -23.99
C LEU A 208 -0.94 1.24 -23.59
N PRO A 209 -2.02 1.76 -24.20
CA PRO A 209 -2.53 3.08 -23.88
C PRO A 209 -3.12 3.12 -22.46
N PHE A 210 -3.46 4.31 -21.98
CA PHE A 210 -4.18 4.44 -20.72
C PHE A 210 -5.51 3.67 -20.76
N ASN A 211 -5.76 2.82 -19.77
CA ASN A 211 -6.88 1.89 -19.81
C ASN A 211 -8.10 2.41 -19.03
N PHE A 212 -9.03 3.05 -19.76
CA PHE A 212 -10.27 3.59 -19.21
C PHE A 212 -11.21 2.53 -18.60
N GLU A 213 -11.21 1.30 -19.11
CA GLU A 213 -12.04 0.23 -18.53
C GLU A 213 -11.51 -0.21 -17.16
N ILE A 214 -10.18 -0.25 -16.99
CA ILE A 214 -9.57 -0.48 -15.68
C ILE A 214 -9.85 0.68 -14.73
N LEU A 215 -9.73 1.94 -15.19
CA LEU A 215 -10.06 3.10 -14.39
C LEU A 215 -11.52 3.06 -13.90
N LYS A 216 -12.46 2.76 -14.80
CA LYS A 216 -13.89 2.60 -14.47
C LYS A 216 -14.10 1.47 -13.46
N TRP A 217 -13.39 0.36 -13.62
CA TRP A 217 -13.44 -0.75 -12.66
C TRP A 217 -12.94 -0.33 -11.27
N ALA A 218 -11.82 0.41 -11.22
CA ALA A 218 -11.21 0.93 -9.99
C ALA A 218 -12.12 1.93 -9.28
N ALA A 219 -12.82 2.80 -10.01
CA ALA A 219 -13.87 3.66 -9.45
C ALA A 219 -15.00 2.84 -8.80
N GLY A 220 -15.43 1.75 -9.46
CA GLY A 220 -16.36 0.80 -8.86
C GLY A 220 -15.81 0.11 -7.60
N THR A 221 -14.51 -0.21 -7.57
CA THR A 221 -13.85 -0.74 -6.35
C THR A 221 -13.85 0.29 -5.23
N ARG A 222 -13.65 1.58 -5.53
CA ARG A 222 -13.70 2.66 -4.54
C ARG A 222 -15.08 2.73 -3.87
N GLN A 223 -16.15 2.63 -4.65
CA GLN A 223 -17.51 2.57 -4.09
C GLN A 223 -17.68 1.39 -3.13
N VAL A 224 -17.22 0.20 -3.52
CA VAL A 224 -17.25 -0.99 -2.66
C VAL A 224 -16.48 -0.74 -1.34
N ILE A 225 -15.34 -0.07 -1.39
CA ILE A 225 -14.54 0.27 -0.22
C ILE A 225 -15.30 1.24 0.70
N TYR A 226 -16.00 2.25 0.18
CA TYR A 226 -16.80 3.16 1.00
C TYR A 226 -18.00 2.49 1.68
N ASP A 227 -18.58 1.48 1.02
CA ASP A 227 -19.68 0.72 1.57
C ASP A 227 -19.23 -0.25 2.68
N ALA A 228 -17.93 -0.42 2.89
CA ALA A 228 -17.39 -1.28 3.93
C ALA A 228 -17.75 -0.75 5.32
N LYS A 229 -18.35 -1.60 6.14
CA LYS A 229 -18.74 -1.29 7.53
C LYS A 229 -18.21 -2.34 8.48
N LEU A 230 -17.55 -1.89 9.54
CA LEU A 230 -17.15 -2.76 10.62
C LEU A 230 -18.40 -3.36 11.31
N PRO A 231 -18.40 -4.66 11.63
CA PRO A 231 -19.46 -5.25 12.43
C PRO A 231 -19.54 -4.62 13.83
N ASP A 232 -20.72 -4.65 14.46
CA ASP A 232 -20.91 -4.10 15.80
C ASP A 232 -19.94 -4.73 16.82
N GLY A 233 -19.27 -3.86 17.60
CA GLY A 233 -18.29 -4.29 18.60
C GLY A 233 -16.98 -4.87 18.05
N PHE A 234 -16.74 -4.78 16.73
CA PHE A 234 -15.52 -5.26 16.10
C PHE A 234 -14.32 -4.35 16.42
N CYS A 235 -13.18 -4.93 16.82
CA CYS A 235 -11.98 -4.14 17.08
C CYS A 235 -11.13 -3.96 15.82
N PHE A 236 -11.00 -2.72 15.38
CA PHE A 236 -10.09 -2.30 14.33
C PHE A 236 -8.94 -1.47 14.92
N TYR A 237 -7.72 -1.71 14.43
CA TYR A 237 -6.50 -0.98 14.81
C TYR A 237 -5.75 -0.57 13.56
N ASN A 238 -5.16 0.62 13.59
CA ASN A 238 -4.42 1.17 12.45
C ASN A 238 -3.01 1.61 12.88
N ILE A 239 -2.01 1.22 12.11
CA ILE A 239 -0.63 1.69 12.22
C ILE A 239 -0.28 2.37 10.90
N TYR A 240 0.20 3.61 10.97
CA TYR A 240 0.66 4.35 9.79
C TYR A 240 2.07 4.88 10.02
N GLY A 241 2.88 4.89 8.97
CA GLY A 241 4.24 5.40 9.05
C GLY A 241 4.29 6.93 8.92
N THR A 242 5.28 7.54 9.55
CA THR A 242 5.53 8.99 9.55
C THR A 242 7.03 9.26 9.49
N SER A 243 7.41 10.53 9.38
CA SER A 243 8.78 11.03 9.45
C SER A 243 9.68 10.63 8.28
N PHE A 244 9.09 10.27 7.14
CA PHE A 244 9.77 10.10 5.86
C PHE A 244 9.14 11.01 4.80
N ASP A 245 10.00 11.64 4.02
CA ASP A 245 9.60 12.40 2.84
C ASP A 245 8.87 11.46 1.89
N THR A 246 7.58 11.72 1.67
CA THR A 246 6.71 10.84 0.89
C THR A 246 6.24 11.56 -0.36
N PRO A 247 6.53 11.01 -1.57
CA PRO A 247 6.11 11.62 -2.82
C PRO A 247 4.62 11.94 -2.84
N PHE A 248 4.29 13.20 -3.10
CA PHE A 248 2.93 13.70 -3.08
C PHE A 248 2.52 14.27 -4.43
N ASP A 249 3.17 15.35 -4.86
CA ASP A 249 3.04 15.87 -6.22
C ASP A 249 4.16 15.31 -7.10
N VAL A 250 3.90 15.22 -8.41
CA VAL A 250 4.89 14.79 -9.40
C VAL A 250 5.00 15.85 -10.47
N CYS A 251 6.22 16.30 -10.76
CA CYS A 251 6.49 17.35 -11.74
C CYS A 251 7.38 16.82 -12.87
N TYR A 252 7.02 17.15 -14.12
CA TYR A 252 7.74 16.74 -15.32
C TYR A 252 8.21 17.94 -16.15
N GLY A 253 9.41 17.83 -16.72
CA GLY A 253 10.08 18.91 -17.44
C GLY A 253 10.69 19.97 -16.51
N SER A 254 11.21 21.04 -17.11
CA SER A 254 11.68 22.24 -16.41
C SER A 254 11.45 23.49 -17.26
N GLU A 255 11.58 24.68 -16.67
CA GLU A 255 11.53 25.94 -17.43
C GLU A 255 12.53 25.97 -18.61
N THR A 256 13.69 25.33 -18.45
CA THR A 256 14.75 25.23 -19.47
C THR A 256 14.62 24.03 -20.40
N SER A 257 13.80 23.04 -20.06
CA SER A 257 13.57 21.82 -20.83
C SER A 257 12.10 21.40 -20.68
N PRO A 258 11.16 22.21 -21.21
CA PRO A 258 9.73 21.95 -21.10
C PRO A 258 9.31 20.77 -21.98
N ILE A 259 8.18 20.17 -21.63
CA ILE A 259 7.49 19.14 -22.39
C ILE A 259 6.70 19.81 -23.53
N GLU A 260 7.07 19.53 -24.78
CA GLU A 260 6.36 20.04 -25.95
C GLU A 260 5.15 19.15 -26.25
N ASP A 261 5.38 17.84 -26.24
CA ASP A 261 4.37 16.82 -26.43
C ASP A 261 4.18 16.01 -25.15
N LEU A 262 2.94 15.86 -24.68
CA LEU A 262 2.63 15.11 -23.46
C LEU A 262 3.10 13.65 -23.51
N SER A 263 3.24 13.03 -24.69
CA SER A 263 3.82 11.69 -24.81
C SER A 263 5.29 11.62 -24.34
N GLU A 264 6.01 12.74 -24.35
CA GLU A 264 7.39 12.83 -23.87
C GLU A 264 7.49 12.62 -22.35
N ILE A 265 6.40 12.80 -21.60
CA ILE A 265 6.36 12.58 -20.15
C ILE A 265 6.88 11.19 -19.82
N CYS A 266 6.45 10.17 -20.56
CA CYS A 266 6.82 8.76 -20.38
C CYS A 266 8.33 8.47 -20.43
N HIS A 267 9.12 9.39 -20.99
CA HIS A 267 10.57 9.28 -21.14
C HIS A 267 11.34 10.36 -20.38
N SER A 268 10.65 11.14 -19.56
CA SER A 268 11.23 12.14 -18.67
C SER A 268 11.47 11.58 -17.26
N MET A 269 12.20 12.34 -16.43
CA MET A 269 12.39 12.01 -15.02
C MET A 269 11.52 12.93 -14.16
N PRO A 270 10.76 12.37 -13.21
CA PRO A 270 9.93 13.17 -12.32
C PRO A 270 10.78 13.92 -11.29
N GLN A 271 10.24 15.02 -10.82
CA GLN A 271 10.62 15.65 -9.56
C GLN A 271 9.43 15.57 -8.60
N TYR A 272 9.69 15.25 -7.33
CA TYR A 272 8.63 15.13 -6.35
C TYR A 272 8.60 16.34 -5.41
N SER A 273 7.39 16.73 -5.05
CA SER A 273 7.16 17.39 -3.76
C SER A 273 6.85 16.31 -2.71
N TYR A 274 7.11 16.62 -1.45
CA TYR A 274 6.98 15.65 -0.37
C TYR A 274 6.03 16.14 0.73
N VAL A 275 5.33 15.18 1.32
CA VAL A 275 4.58 15.35 2.57
C VAL A 275 5.05 14.30 3.60
N ASP A 276 4.64 14.47 4.85
CA ASP A 276 4.92 13.49 5.90
C ASP A 276 4.20 12.16 5.61
N GLY A 277 4.93 11.06 5.76
CA GLY A 277 4.42 9.71 5.55
C GLY A 277 5.51 8.67 5.76
N ASP A 278 5.43 7.57 5.03
CA ASP A 278 6.33 6.42 5.16
C ASP A 278 7.28 6.23 3.95
N GLY A 279 7.38 7.23 3.08
CA GLY A 279 8.16 7.17 1.84
C GLY A 279 7.40 6.53 0.66
N THR A 280 6.14 6.13 0.87
CA THR A 280 5.26 5.65 -0.21
C THR A 280 3.84 6.18 -0.05
N VAL A 281 3.28 6.06 1.15
CA VAL A 281 1.90 6.44 1.46
C VAL A 281 1.91 7.67 2.37
N PRO A 282 1.27 8.78 1.97
CA PRO A 282 1.12 9.94 2.84
C PRO A 282 0.44 9.55 4.17
N ALA A 283 0.93 10.08 5.28
CA ALA A 283 0.36 9.79 6.60
C ALA A 283 -1.13 10.16 6.69
N GLU A 284 -1.53 11.22 5.99
CA GLU A 284 -2.94 11.64 5.88
C GLU A 284 -3.82 10.56 5.25
N SER A 285 -3.36 9.96 4.14
CA SER A 285 -4.04 8.83 3.48
C SER A 285 -4.08 7.60 4.38
N ALA A 286 -2.95 7.24 4.97
CA ALA A 286 -2.85 6.04 5.81
C ALA A 286 -3.67 6.12 7.11
N LYS A 287 -3.91 7.33 7.60
CA LYS A 287 -4.75 7.59 8.78
C LYS A 287 -6.24 7.68 8.44
N ALA A 288 -6.61 8.01 7.21
CA ALA A 288 -7.98 8.25 6.77
C ALA A 288 -8.73 6.95 6.43
N ASP A 289 -8.81 6.05 7.40
CA ASP A 289 -9.46 4.74 7.26
C ASP A 289 -11.00 4.76 7.33
N GLY A 290 -11.59 5.86 7.77
CA GLY A 290 -13.04 6.05 7.81
C GLY A 290 -13.78 5.30 8.95
N PHE A 291 -13.07 4.65 9.87
CA PHE A 291 -13.67 3.90 10.97
C PHE A 291 -13.53 4.59 12.33
N ASP A 292 -14.19 4.05 13.36
CA ASP A 292 -13.85 4.37 14.76
C ASP A 292 -12.83 3.34 15.27
N ALA A 293 -11.56 3.51 14.87
CA ALA A 293 -10.49 2.60 15.28
C ALA A 293 -10.29 2.67 16.80
N VAL A 294 -10.13 1.49 17.43
CA VAL A 294 -9.84 1.37 18.86
C VAL A 294 -8.54 2.09 19.22
N GLU A 295 -7.55 2.03 18.33
CA GLU A 295 -6.29 2.76 18.46
C GLU A 295 -5.70 3.02 17.07
N ARG A 296 -5.15 4.23 16.88
CA ARG A 296 -4.34 4.60 15.73
C ARG A 296 -2.95 5.03 16.19
N VAL A 297 -1.92 4.48 15.59
CA VAL A 297 -0.54 4.71 16.00
C VAL A 297 0.29 5.18 14.83
N ALA A 298 0.92 6.35 14.99
CA ALA A 298 1.99 6.81 14.11
C ALA A 298 3.31 6.14 14.53
N VAL A 299 4.08 5.63 13.56
CA VAL A 299 5.42 5.08 13.81
C VAL A 299 6.40 5.69 12.83
N ALA A 300 7.50 6.24 13.33
CA ALA A 300 8.57 6.77 12.50
C ALA A 300 9.36 5.63 11.83
N ALA A 301 8.86 5.13 10.71
CA ALA A 301 9.44 4.05 9.94
C ALA A 301 8.98 4.10 8.47
N SER A 302 9.85 3.65 7.55
CA SER A 302 9.52 3.57 6.13
C SER A 302 8.44 2.52 5.84
N HIS A 303 7.85 2.59 4.64
CA HIS A 303 6.70 1.77 4.23
C HIS A 303 6.93 0.27 4.38
N ARG A 304 8.17 -0.20 4.15
CA ARG A 304 8.59 -1.58 4.40
C ARG A 304 9.19 -1.74 5.80
N GLY A 305 9.87 -0.73 6.31
CA GLY A 305 10.49 -0.71 7.64
C GLY A 305 9.50 -0.97 8.78
N VAL A 306 8.24 -0.51 8.66
CA VAL A 306 7.18 -0.77 9.64
C VAL A 306 6.95 -2.26 9.92
N LEU A 307 7.24 -3.17 8.98
CA LEU A 307 7.08 -4.62 9.18
C LEU A 307 8.21 -5.26 9.99
N GLN A 308 9.29 -4.53 10.23
CA GLN A 308 10.44 -4.97 11.03
C GLN A 308 10.62 -4.13 12.30
N ASP A 309 9.81 -3.10 12.47
CA ASP A 309 9.89 -2.17 13.58
C ASP A 309 9.44 -2.81 14.92
N LYS A 310 10.26 -2.62 15.95
CA LYS A 310 10.03 -3.22 17.28
C LYS A 310 8.87 -2.57 18.02
N THR A 311 8.58 -1.31 17.74
CA THR A 311 7.43 -0.59 18.31
C THR A 311 6.14 -1.15 17.71
N VAL A 312 6.10 -1.35 16.39
CA VAL A 312 4.99 -2.05 15.70
C VAL A 312 4.76 -3.43 16.32
N PHE A 313 5.82 -4.21 16.57
CA PHE A 313 5.67 -5.52 17.21
C PHE A 313 5.03 -5.46 18.59
N LYS A 314 5.39 -4.48 19.43
CA LYS A 314 4.76 -4.30 20.75
C LYS A 314 3.26 -3.99 20.61
N TYR A 315 2.86 -3.14 19.67
CA TYR A 315 1.45 -2.85 19.43
C TYR A 315 0.68 -4.08 18.93
N VAL A 316 1.26 -4.82 17.96
CA VAL A 316 0.67 -6.07 17.48
C VAL A 316 0.51 -7.08 18.62
N GLN A 317 1.52 -7.26 19.47
CA GLN A 317 1.47 -8.16 20.63
C GLN A 317 0.39 -7.73 21.64
N LYS A 318 0.34 -6.44 21.97
CA LYS A 318 -0.69 -5.83 22.84
C LYS A 318 -2.10 -6.11 22.31
N TRP A 319 -2.36 -5.81 21.04
CA TRP A 319 -3.71 -5.92 20.46
C TRP A 319 -4.15 -7.38 20.22
N LEU A 320 -3.19 -8.27 19.98
CA LEU A 320 -3.43 -9.72 19.96
C LEU A 320 -3.57 -10.33 21.36
N GLY A 321 -3.20 -9.61 22.43
CA GLY A 321 -3.23 -10.11 23.81
C GLY A 321 -2.15 -11.17 24.10
N VAL A 322 -1.04 -11.12 23.37
CA VAL A 322 0.09 -12.07 23.49
C VAL A 322 1.36 -11.41 24.01
N ASP A 323 1.22 -10.22 24.59
CA ASP A 323 2.34 -9.53 25.24
C ASP A 323 3.09 -10.52 26.12
N GLN A 324 4.42 -10.56 25.94
CA GLN A 324 5.28 -11.35 26.80
C GLN A 324 5.10 -10.80 28.21
N LYS A 325 4.21 -11.43 29.00
CA LYS A 325 4.34 -11.38 30.45
C LYS A 325 5.76 -11.86 30.70
N VAL A 326 6.67 -10.92 30.94
CA VAL A 326 7.89 -11.18 31.69
C VAL A 326 7.38 -12.03 32.84
N ARG A 327 7.75 -13.31 32.87
CA ARG A 327 7.55 -14.15 34.04
C ARG A 327 8.33 -13.41 35.12
N LYS A 328 7.66 -12.51 35.85
CA LYS A 328 8.07 -12.13 37.18
C LYS A 328 7.96 -13.42 37.95
N HIS A 329 9.04 -14.20 37.97
CA HIS A 329 9.26 -15.16 39.03
C HIS A 329 9.23 -14.34 40.31
N SER A 330 8.04 -14.28 40.91
CA SER A 330 7.88 -14.03 42.34
C SER A 330 8.73 -15.10 43.02
N LYS A 331 9.98 -14.76 43.32
CA LYS A 331 10.72 -15.46 44.37
C LYS A 331 10.05 -15.03 45.66
N SER A 332 9.06 -15.79 46.11
CA SER A 332 8.71 -15.75 47.52
C SER A 332 9.86 -16.42 48.28
N SER A 333 10.82 -15.60 48.71
CA SER A 333 11.71 -16.01 49.80
C SER A 333 10.85 -16.11 51.06
N ARG A 334 10.45 -17.34 51.42
CA ARG A 334 10.03 -17.63 52.80
C ARG A 334 11.26 -17.44 53.68
N VAL A 335 11.30 -16.32 54.41
CA VAL A 335 12.14 -16.21 55.59
C VAL A 335 11.44 -17.01 56.67
N VAL A 336 12.06 -18.12 57.07
CA VAL A 336 11.70 -18.84 58.29
C VAL A 336 12.61 -18.26 59.36
N ASP A 337 12.08 -17.37 60.19
CA ASP A 337 12.72 -17.04 61.46
C ASP A 337 12.43 -18.18 62.43
N ALA A 338 13.48 -18.95 62.72
CA ALA A 338 13.51 -19.86 63.85
C ALA A 338 13.92 -19.05 65.08
N SER A 339 13.03 -19.01 66.06
CA SER A 339 13.30 -18.52 67.40
C SER A 339 14.31 -19.42 68.11
N THR A 340 15.36 -18.81 68.68
CA THR A 340 15.94 -19.21 69.97
C THR A 340 16.57 -18.00 70.64
#